data_AF-A0A963KZM5-F1
#
_entry.id   AF-A0A963KZM5-F1
#
_cell.length_a   1.000
_cell.length_b   1.000
_cell.length_c   1.000
_cell.angle_alpha   90.00
_cell.angle_beta   90.00
_cell.angle_gamma   90.00
#
_symmetry.space_group_name_H-M   'P 1'
#
loop_
_entity.id
_entity.type
_entity.pdbx_description
1 polymer ?
#
loop_
_entity_poly.entity_id
_entity_poly.type
_entity_poly.pdbx_seq_one_letter_code
_entity_poly.pdbx_strand_id
1 'polypeptide(L)'
;MKPLLTMLSVVALIGVAACDSPQEEAVENAYENQADALENQAEALEEQADNMTGAAAEATENMADAMEDKADAVREAGEEAAEKVEDSM
;
A
#
# COMPACT_ATOMS: atom_id res chain seq x y z
N MET A 1 -2.06 -27.74 -5.00
CA MET A 1 -3.10 -27.35 -4.03
C MET A 1 -2.58 -26.16 -3.25
N LYS A 2 -3.40 -25.10 -3.18
CA LYS A 2 -3.14 -23.66 -2.89
C LYS A 2 -2.82 -22.81 -4.13
N PRO A 3 -3.33 -21.57 -4.22
CA PRO A 3 -3.99 -20.81 -3.15
C PRO A 3 -5.48 -20.52 -3.41
N LEU A 4 -6.25 -20.60 -2.32
CA LEU A 4 -7.49 -19.85 -2.10
C LEU A 4 -7.15 -18.36 -2.02
N LEU A 5 -6.83 -17.75 -3.15
CA LEU A 5 -6.84 -16.29 -3.33
C LEU A 5 -7.93 -15.93 -4.36
N THR A 6 -9.03 -16.67 -4.29
CA THR A 6 -10.18 -16.49 -5.15
C THR A 6 -10.94 -15.26 -4.64
N MET A 7 -10.91 -14.22 -5.46
CA MET A 7 -11.97 -13.22 -5.58
C MET A 7 -12.09 -12.23 -4.42
N LEU A 8 -11.22 -11.22 -4.40
CA LEU A 8 -11.72 -9.85 -4.20
C LEU A 8 -12.27 -9.37 -5.55
N SER A 9 -13.29 -10.06 -6.09
CA SER A 9 -13.97 -9.59 -7.28
C SER A 9 -14.79 -8.37 -6.89
N VAL A 10 -14.20 -7.20 -7.07
CA VAL A 10 -14.95 -5.98 -7.34
C VAL A 10 -15.83 -6.31 -8.54
N VAL A 11 -17.11 -6.54 -8.28
CA VAL A 11 -18.11 -6.77 -9.33
C VAL A 11 -18.22 -5.45 -10.09
N ALA A 12 -17.44 -5.33 -11.15
CA ALA A 12 -17.55 -4.27 -12.13
C ALA A 12 -18.91 -4.42 -12.83
N LEU A 13 -19.82 -3.48 -12.57
CA LEU A 13 -20.97 -3.26 -13.43
C LEU A 13 -20.43 -2.80 -14.79
N ILE A 14 -20.37 -3.75 -15.72
CA ILE A 14 -20.14 -3.53 -17.15
C ILE A 14 -21.18 -2.50 -17.61
N GLY A 15 -20.75 -1.27 -17.91
CA GLY A 15 -21.72 -0.23 -18.24
C GLY A 15 -21.22 1.13 -18.71
N VAL A 16 -19.93 1.47 -18.74
CA VAL A 16 -19.50 2.76 -19.28
C VAL A 16 -18.30 2.57 -20.19
N ALA A 17 -18.59 2.54 -21.49
CA ALA A 17 -17.59 2.74 -22.52
C ALA A 17 -17.03 4.18 -22.36
N ALA A 18 -15.71 4.29 -22.27
CA ALA A 18 -14.93 5.53 -22.19
C ALA A 18 -15.08 6.35 -20.88
N CYS A 19 -14.22 6.07 -19.91
CA CYS A 19 -13.51 7.05 -19.07
C CYS A 19 -12.35 6.31 -18.37
N ASP A 20 -11.12 6.83 -18.43
CA ASP A 20 -10.08 6.69 -17.39
C ASP A 20 -10.75 6.63 -16.01
N SER A 21 -10.85 5.45 -15.41
CA SER A 21 -12.03 5.18 -14.59
C SER A 21 -11.84 5.62 -13.13
N PRO A 22 -12.87 6.21 -12.50
CA PRO A 22 -12.87 6.41 -11.04
C PRO A 22 -12.76 5.10 -10.24
N GLN A 23 -12.71 3.92 -10.89
CA GLN A 23 -12.36 2.66 -10.24
C GLN A 23 -10.84 2.50 -10.08
N GLU A 24 -10.05 2.83 -11.11
CA GLU A 24 -8.58 2.82 -11.04
C GLU A 24 -8.10 3.81 -9.98
N GLU A 25 -8.55 5.06 -10.06
CA GLU A 25 -8.22 6.11 -9.09
C GLU A 25 -8.69 5.74 -7.67
N ALA A 26 -9.82 5.04 -7.52
CA ALA A 26 -10.26 4.56 -6.21
C ALA A 26 -9.39 3.40 -5.68
N VAL A 27 -8.86 2.56 -6.56
CA VAL A 27 -7.92 1.50 -6.20
C VAL A 27 -6.60 2.14 -5.78
N GLU A 28 -5.98 2.97 -6.61
CA GLU A 28 -4.73 3.67 -6.28
C GLU A 28 -4.85 4.42 -4.96
N ASN A 29 -5.85 5.28 -4.80
CA ASN A 29 -6.06 6.03 -3.57
C ASN A 29 -6.20 5.11 -2.34
N ALA A 30 -6.84 3.94 -2.45
CA ALA A 30 -6.99 3.04 -1.31
C ALA A 30 -5.66 2.45 -0.85
N TYR A 31 -4.76 2.13 -1.79
CA TYR A 31 -3.42 1.63 -1.49
C TYR A 31 -2.49 2.76 -1.05
N GLU A 32 -2.53 3.93 -1.69
CA GLU A 32 -1.78 5.12 -1.27
C GLU A 32 -2.13 5.51 0.17
N ASN A 33 -3.43 5.63 0.51
CA ASN A 33 -3.84 5.93 1.89
C ASN A 33 -3.35 4.88 2.90
N GLN A 34 -3.20 3.62 2.48
CA GLN A 34 -2.68 2.56 3.35
C GLN A 34 -1.14 2.66 3.48
N ALA A 35 -0.43 2.94 2.40
CA ALA A 35 1.01 3.17 2.39
C ALA A 35 1.36 4.40 3.25
N ASP A 36 0.64 5.50 3.07
CA ASP A 36 0.81 6.73 3.85
C ASP A 36 0.55 6.48 5.34
N ALA A 37 -0.43 5.64 5.70
CA ALA A 37 -0.67 5.28 7.10
C ALA A 37 0.49 4.45 7.71
N LEU A 38 1.23 3.71 6.89
CA LEU A 38 2.43 2.98 7.31
C LEU A 38 3.64 3.91 7.40
N GLU A 39 3.84 4.81 6.44
CA GLU A 39 4.87 5.86 6.49
C GLU A 39 4.69 6.76 7.72
N ASN A 40 3.47 7.23 8.01
CA ASN A 40 3.20 8.01 9.23
C ASN A 40 3.55 7.24 10.53
N GLN A 41 3.46 5.90 10.52
CA GLN A 41 3.90 5.09 11.66
C GLN A 41 5.42 4.91 11.67
N ALA A 42 6.06 4.78 10.51
CA ALA A 42 7.50 4.74 10.37
C ALA A 42 8.13 6.05 10.87
N GLU A 43 7.64 7.21 10.41
CA GLU A 43 8.10 8.53 10.86
C GLU A 43 7.98 8.69 12.39
N ALA A 44 6.87 8.21 12.98
CA ALA A 44 6.70 8.26 14.43
C ALA A 44 7.72 7.36 15.18
N LEU A 45 8.13 6.24 14.57
CA LEU A 45 9.18 5.37 15.11
C LEU A 45 10.56 5.99 14.93
N GLU A 46 10.85 6.64 13.81
CA GLU A 46 12.10 7.38 13.59
C GLU A 46 12.25 8.52 14.59
N GLU A 47 11.20 9.33 14.78
CA GLU A 47 11.20 10.40 15.78
C GLU A 47 11.40 9.84 17.20
N GLN A 48 10.83 8.66 17.48
CA GLN A 48 11.09 7.96 18.74
C GLN A 48 12.54 7.49 18.84
N ALA A 49 13.12 6.95 17.77
CA ALA A 49 14.50 6.48 17.71
C ALA A 49 15.51 7.61 17.91
N ASP A 50 15.25 8.80 17.35
CA ASP A 50 16.04 10.03 17.53
C ASP A 50 16.14 10.46 19.01
N ASN A 51 15.13 10.14 19.80
CA ASN A 51 15.09 10.40 21.25
C ASN A 51 15.74 9.27 22.08
N MET A 52 16.17 8.19 21.44
CA MET A 52 16.79 7.02 22.06
C MET A 52 18.30 6.96 21.77
N THR A 53 19.02 6.07 22.45
CA THR A 53 20.45 5.87 22.20
C THR A 53 20.84 4.40 22.29
N GLY A 54 21.91 4.03 21.59
CA GLY A 54 22.45 2.67 21.59
C GLY A 54 21.51 1.66 20.92
N ALA A 55 21.59 0.40 21.35
CA ALA A 55 20.88 -0.71 20.70
C ALA A 55 19.34 -0.56 20.64
N ALA A 56 18.76 0.27 21.51
CA ALA A 56 17.32 0.52 21.49
C ALA A 56 16.91 1.51 20.39
N ALA A 57 17.77 2.48 20.06
CA ALA A 57 17.58 3.35 18.89
C ALA A 57 17.70 2.53 17.60
N GLU A 58 18.77 1.74 17.45
CA GLU A 58 18.96 0.87 16.28
C GLU A 58 17.79 -0.10 16.09
N ALA A 59 17.28 -0.72 17.16
CA ALA A 59 16.13 -1.61 17.06
C ALA A 59 14.85 -0.89 16.63
N THR A 60 14.72 0.40 16.93
CA THR A 60 13.55 1.22 16.57
C THR A 60 13.67 1.73 15.13
N GLU A 61 14.85 2.16 14.70
CA GLU A 61 15.15 2.46 13.28
C GLU A 61 14.86 1.24 12.40
N ASN A 62 15.33 0.05 12.77
CA ASN A 62 15.02 -1.18 12.02
C ASN A 62 13.51 -1.49 11.95
N MET A 63 12.72 -1.06 12.93
CA MET A 63 11.25 -1.20 12.87
C MET A 63 10.63 -0.16 11.94
N ALA A 64 11.16 1.06 11.91
CA ALA A 64 10.75 2.10 10.97
C ALA A 64 11.05 1.67 9.52
N ASP A 65 12.29 1.23 9.24
CA ASP A 65 12.70 0.68 7.94
C ASP A 65 11.74 -0.44 7.48
N ALA A 66 11.40 -1.36 8.38
CA ALA A 66 10.47 -2.45 8.05
C ALA A 66 9.02 -1.98 7.79
N MET A 67 8.63 -0.81 8.32
CA MET A 67 7.36 -0.19 8.01
C MET A 67 7.39 0.55 6.68
N GLU A 68 8.49 1.23 6.34
CA GLU A 68 8.71 1.85 5.03
C GLU A 68 8.71 0.78 3.93
N ASP A 69 9.50 -0.29 4.08
CA ASP A 69 9.52 -1.44 3.15
C ASP A 69 8.11 -2.00 2.90
N LYS A 70 7.27 -1.99 3.94
CA LYS A 70 5.89 -2.44 3.85
C LYS A 70 4.99 -1.42 3.14
N ALA A 71 5.21 -0.12 3.38
CA ALA A 71 4.50 0.95 2.68
C ALA A 71 4.78 0.88 1.18
N ASP A 72 6.04 0.70 0.80
CA ASP A 72 6.47 0.51 -0.59
C ASP A 72 5.81 -0.72 -1.23
N ALA A 73 5.82 -1.86 -0.53
CA ALA A 73 5.16 -3.07 -1.04
C ALA A 73 3.64 -2.90 -1.20
N VAL A 74 3.01 -2.08 -0.36
CA VAL A 74 1.58 -1.74 -0.49
C VAL A 74 1.36 -0.82 -1.68
N ARG A 75 2.24 0.15 -1.90
CA ARG A 75 2.16 1.10 -3.03
C ARG A 75 2.35 0.36 -4.36
N GLU A 76 3.37 -0.50 -4.46
CA GLU A 76 3.61 -1.37 -5.63
C GLU A 76 2.42 -2.32 -5.89
N ALA A 77 1.85 -2.92 -4.84
CA ALA A 77 0.65 -3.74 -4.99
C ALA A 77 -0.59 -2.94 -5.48
N GLY A 78 -0.66 -1.65 -5.12
CA GLY A 78 -1.67 -0.72 -5.59
C GLY A 78 -1.51 -0.39 -7.06
N GLU A 79 -0.30 -0.06 -7.49
CA GLU A 79 0.06 0.17 -8.89
C GLU A 79 -0.27 -1.08 -9.75
N GLU A 80 0.16 -2.27 -9.31
CA GLU A 80 -0.19 -3.51 -10.02
C GLU A 80 -1.70 -3.78 -10.08
N ALA A 81 -2.45 -3.35 -9.06
CA ALA A 81 -3.89 -3.52 -9.02
C ALA A 81 -4.60 -2.53 -9.94
N ALA A 82 -4.10 -1.28 -10.00
CA ALA A 82 -4.56 -0.24 -10.91
C ALA A 82 -4.29 -0.63 -12.37
N GLU A 83 -3.07 -1.08 -12.71
CA GLU A 83 -2.72 -1.57 -14.04
C GLU A 83 -3.62 -2.74 -14.49
N LYS A 84 -3.96 -3.67 -13.59
CA LYS A 84 -4.89 -4.77 -13.91
C LYS A 84 -6.31 -4.29 -14.15
N VAL A 85 -6.72 -3.21 -13.48
CA VAL A 85 -8.01 -2.57 -13.75
C VAL A 85 -7.96 -1.89 -15.11
N GLU A 86 -6.92 -1.10 -15.40
CA GLU A 86 -6.71 -0.44 -16.70
C GLU A 86 -6.71 -1.44 -17.85
N ASP A 87 -5.92 -2.52 -17.78
CA ASP A 87 -5.82 -3.56 -18.83
C ASP A 87 -7.15 -4.34 -19.02
N SER A 88 -8.06 -4.27 -18.05
CA SER A 88 -9.37 -4.93 -18.11
C SER A 88 -10.48 -4.07 -18.72
N MET A 89 -10.20 -2.80 -19.08
CA MET A 89 -11.16 -1.83 -19.65
C MET A 89 -11.07 -1.70 -21.17
#